data_AF-A0A8J5F4Y6-F1
#
_entry.id   AF-A0A8J5F4Y6-F1
#
_cell.length_a   1.000
_cell.length_b   1.000
_cell.length_c   1.000
_cell.angle_alpha   90.00
_cell.angle_beta   90.00
_cell.angle_gamma   90.00
#
_symmetry.space_group_name_H-M   'P 1'
#
loop_
_entity.id
_entity.type
_entity.pdbx_description
1 polymer ?
#
loop_
_entity_poly.entity_id
_entity_poly.type
_entity_poly.pdbx_seq_one_letter_code
_entity_poly.pdbx_strand_id
1 'polypeptide(L)'
;MDCQKLSLEACTHAAQNERLPLRVIVQVLFFEQLQLRTSVAGCLLVADNLDGSRPLRGGIGCSGEAGGWMTTIKDNRVLKRNGEFPEAFEGLAANSQTAPMEVDAFSRACSQVSVLFRCLGVAFKFAEMDYVAKVEDLSDASKSISTLNNLLEIDIQQDCVRRGGSHSRNLLRVKRGLDMVKVLFEQILQKDGNSLRDPASVAYAKVFAPHHGWAIRKAVAAGMYALPSKAQLLRKLNEDEASARTYMQTYIRCSGPVINSIEDLFNVRQLGIDW
;
A
#
# COMPACT_ATOMS: atom_id res chain seq x y z
N MET A 1 18.08 -3.43 33.45
CA MET A 1 17.08 -3.04 32.43
C MET A 1 16.63 -4.32 31.76
N ASP A 2 15.33 -4.62 31.79
CA ASP A 2 14.77 -5.84 31.19
C ASP A 2 14.36 -5.55 29.74
N CYS A 3 15.28 -5.77 28.79
CA CYS A 3 15.09 -5.44 27.38
C CYS A 3 14.01 -6.30 26.70
N GLN A 4 13.62 -7.43 27.31
CA GLN A 4 12.52 -8.28 26.80
C GLN A 4 11.16 -7.64 26.96
N LYS A 5 11.00 -6.73 27.94
CA LYS A 5 9.75 -6.03 28.24
C LYS A 5 9.63 -4.68 27.55
N LEU A 6 10.69 -4.25 26.87
CA LEU A 6 10.67 -2.99 26.13
C LEU A 6 9.90 -3.18 24.82
N SER A 7 9.03 -2.21 24.52
CA SER A 7 8.48 -2.08 23.17
C SER A 7 9.60 -1.78 22.18
N LEU A 8 9.38 -2.08 20.92
CA LEU A 8 10.36 -1.80 19.86
C LEU A 8 10.78 -0.33 19.84
N GLU A 9 9.84 0.58 20.04
CA GLU A 9 10.12 2.02 20.12
C GLU A 9 10.95 2.40 21.36
N ALA A 10 10.70 1.76 22.50
CA ALA A 10 11.49 1.97 23.72
C ALA A 10 12.92 1.42 23.56
N CYS A 11 13.09 0.30 22.84
CA CYS A 11 14.41 -0.20 22.46
C CYS A 11 15.14 0.81 21.57
N THR A 12 14.50 1.30 20.50
CA THR A 12 15.13 2.28 19.60
C THR A 12 15.52 3.57 20.33
N HIS A 13 14.66 4.10 21.21
CA HIS A 13 14.97 5.28 22.01
C HIS A 13 16.14 5.03 22.98
N ALA A 14 16.21 3.84 23.59
CA ALA A 14 17.32 3.47 24.46
C ALA A 14 18.64 3.28 23.68
N ALA A 15 18.59 2.77 22.44
CA ALA A 15 19.77 2.61 21.59
C ALA A 15 20.45 3.94 21.22
N GLN A 16 19.68 5.03 21.17
CA GLN A 16 20.18 6.38 20.87
C GLN A 16 20.64 7.16 22.11
N ASN A 17 20.52 6.59 23.31
CA ASN A 17 20.86 7.27 24.54
C ASN A 17 22.35 7.08 24.90
N GLU A 18 23.17 8.08 24.59
CA GLU A 18 24.62 8.09 24.87
C GLU A 18 24.98 8.04 26.36
N ARG A 19 24.02 8.28 27.26
CA ARG A 19 24.24 8.19 28.72
C ARG A 19 24.13 6.77 29.25
N LEU A 20 23.68 5.81 28.45
CA LEU A 20 23.57 4.41 28.87
C LEU A 20 24.92 3.69 28.76
N PRO A 21 25.23 2.77 29.69
CA PRO A 21 26.43 1.94 29.57
C PRO A 21 26.42 1.12 28.26
N LEU A 22 27.57 0.98 27.59
CA LEU A 22 27.73 0.21 26.35
C LEU A 22 27.07 -1.18 26.39
N ARG A 23 27.19 -1.91 27.50
CA ARG A 23 26.55 -3.22 27.70
C ARG A 23 25.03 -3.18 27.54
N VAL A 24 24.39 -2.09 27.96
CA VAL A 24 22.93 -1.89 27.86
C VAL A 24 22.56 -1.56 26.43
N ILE A 25 23.34 -0.69 25.76
CA ILE A 25 23.12 -0.33 24.35
C ILE A 25 23.20 -1.59 23.47
N VAL A 26 24.22 -2.44 23.65
CA VAL A 26 24.37 -3.69 22.88
C VAL A 26 23.19 -4.64 23.12
N GLN A 27 22.72 -4.78 24.37
CA GLN A 27 21.55 -5.61 24.68
C GLN A 27 20.27 -5.06 24.04
N VAL A 28 20.07 -3.75 24.10
CA VAL A 28 18.94 -3.07 23.48
C VAL A 28 18.95 -3.25 21.97
N LEU A 29 20.09 -3.06 21.30
CA LEU A 29 20.25 -3.27 19.87
C LEU A 29 19.98 -4.72 19.47
N PHE A 30 20.45 -5.69 20.26
CA PHE A 30 20.17 -7.11 20.00
C PHE A 30 18.68 -7.43 20.07
N PHE A 31 17.98 -6.90 21.07
CA PHE A 31 16.53 -7.07 21.20
C PHE A 31 15.73 -6.33 20.14
N GLU A 32 16.19 -5.13 19.73
CA GLU A 32 15.63 -4.40 18.59
C GLU A 32 15.76 -5.22 17.30
N GLN A 33 16.93 -5.82 17.03
CA GLN A 33 17.14 -6.71 15.88
C GLN A 33 16.25 -7.96 15.95
N LEU A 34 16.11 -8.56 17.13
CA LEU A 34 15.24 -9.72 17.32
C LEU A 34 13.78 -9.38 17.07
N GLN A 35 13.30 -8.26 17.63
CA GLN A 35 11.93 -7.79 17.43
C GLN A 35 11.68 -7.37 15.98
N LEU A 36 12.63 -6.69 15.33
CA LEU A 36 12.58 -6.39 13.89
C LEU A 36 12.49 -7.65 13.04
N ARG A 37 13.33 -8.66 13.32
CA ARG A 37 13.29 -9.95 12.63
C ARG A 37 11.94 -10.63 12.83
N THR A 38 11.39 -10.62 14.04
CA THR A 38 10.06 -11.18 14.33
C THR A 38 8.95 -10.36 13.67
N SER A 39 9.07 -9.04 13.54
CA SER A 39 8.10 -8.22 12.80
C SER A 39 8.15 -8.50 11.30
N VAL A 40 9.35 -8.59 10.71
CA VAL A 40 9.54 -8.94 9.29
C VAL A 40 9.06 -10.37 9.02
N ALA A 41 9.41 -11.32 9.89
CA ALA A 41 8.92 -12.70 9.80
C ALA A 41 7.41 -12.78 10.07
N GLY A 42 6.88 -11.97 10.98
CA GLY A 42 5.45 -11.83 11.24
C GLY A 42 4.70 -11.30 10.03
N CYS A 43 5.25 -10.30 9.32
CA CYS A 43 4.75 -9.88 8.03
C CYS A 43 4.73 -11.08 7.06
N LEU A 44 5.84 -11.82 6.95
CA LEU A 44 5.95 -13.00 6.08
C LEU A 44 4.94 -14.12 6.44
N LEU A 45 4.73 -14.42 7.72
CA LEU A 45 3.82 -15.47 8.20
C LEU A 45 2.34 -15.06 8.14
N VAL A 46 2.01 -13.77 8.29
CA VAL A 46 0.64 -13.27 8.08
C VAL A 46 0.21 -13.47 6.62
N ALA A 47 1.15 -13.44 5.67
CA ALA A 47 0.84 -13.76 4.26
C ALA A 47 0.40 -15.21 4.06
N ASP A 48 0.83 -16.15 4.92
CA ASP A 48 0.40 -17.55 4.88
C ASP A 48 -0.91 -17.79 5.65
N ASN A 49 -1.30 -16.90 6.57
CA ASN A 49 -2.49 -17.06 7.42
C ASN A 49 -3.74 -16.30 6.94
N LEU A 50 -3.65 -15.52 5.86
CA LEU A 50 -4.82 -14.95 5.17
C LEU A 50 -5.60 -16.01 4.37
N ASP A 51 -5.06 -17.22 4.22
CA ASP A 51 -5.80 -18.40 3.78
C ASP A 51 -6.58 -19.01 4.96
N GLY A 52 -7.65 -18.32 5.35
CA GLY A 52 -8.51 -18.74 6.45
C GLY A 52 -9.36 -19.95 6.10
N SER A 53 -8.79 -21.16 6.21
CA SER A 53 -9.54 -22.42 6.40
C SER A 53 -8.73 -23.53 7.10
N ARG A 54 -8.80 -23.52 8.45
CA ARG A 54 -8.60 -24.62 9.44
C ARG A 54 -7.22 -25.32 9.59
N PRO A 55 -6.85 -25.75 10.83
CA PRO A 55 -5.49 -26.18 11.14
C PRO A 55 -5.32 -27.71 11.10
N LEU A 56 -4.27 -28.22 10.46
CA LEU A 56 -3.69 -29.53 10.79
C LEU A 56 -2.16 -29.54 10.56
N ARG A 57 -1.44 -29.52 11.68
CA ARG A 57 -0.35 -30.44 12.05
C ARG A 57 0.72 -30.77 10.97
N GLY A 58 1.90 -30.19 11.15
CA GLY A 58 3.17 -30.93 11.17
C GLY A 58 4.17 -30.68 10.04
N GLY A 59 5.40 -30.37 10.43
CA GLY A 59 6.61 -30.69 9.67
C GLY A 59 7.21 -29.55 8.84
N ILE A 60 8.28 -28.94 9.37
CA ILE A 60 9.19 -28.09 8.59
C ILE A 60 9.97 -29.00 7.64
N GLY A 61 9.68 -28.91 6.34
CA GLY A 61 10.50 -29.43 5.27
C GLY A 61 10.85 -28.30 4.31
N CYS A 62 12.11 -27.87 4.31
CA CYS A 62 12.66 -27.09 3.23
C CYS A 62 12.75 -27.97 1.97
N SER A 63 12.04 -27.61 0.91
CA SER A 63 12.36 -28.03 -0.45
C SER A 63 11.81 -26.99 -1.42
N GLY A 64 12.67 -26.51 -2.31
CA GLY A 64 12.45 -25.34 -3.13
C GLY A 64 11.63 -25.57 -4.41
N GLU A 65 11.39 -24.41 -5.02
CA GLU A 65 11.41 -24.15 -6.47
C GLU A 65 10.23 -24.54 -7.37
N ALA A 66 10.01 -23.62 -8.32
CA ALA A 66 9.36 -23.76 -9.62
C ALA A 66 7.82 -23.64 -9.76
N GLY A 67 7.02 -23.83 -8.71
CA GLY A 67 5.55 -23.79 -8.87
C GLY A 67 4.91 -22.40 -9.00
N GLY A 68 5.44 -21.41 -8.28
CA GLY A 68 4.81 -20.08 -8.15
C GLY A 68 5.01 -19.14 -9.34
N TRP A 69 5.98 -19.40 -10.21
CA TRP A 69 6.24 -18.55 -11.39
C TRP A 69 5.28 -18.86 -12.54
N MET A 70 4.71 -20.08 -12.57
CA MET A 70 3.86 -20.55 -13.67
C MET A 70 2.42 -20.03 -13.55
N THR A 71 1.97 -19.68 -12.34
CA THR A 71 0.70 -18.95 -12.13
C THR A 71 0.81 -17.48 -12.53
N THR A 72 1.99 -16.85 -12.36
CA THR A 72 2.23 -15.45 -12.75
C THR A 72 2.09 -15.21 -14.26
N ILE A 73 2.30 -16.23 -15.10
CA ILE A 73 2.19 -16.12 -16.56
C ILE A 73 0.73 -16.08 -17.04
N LYS A 74 -0.22 -16.69 -16.31
CA LYS A 74 -1.65 -16.62 -16.67
C LYS A 74 -2.26 -15.24 -16.38
N ASP A 75 -1.69 -14.47 -15.44
CA ASP A 75 -2.11 -13.12 -15.09
C ASP A 75 -1.63 -12.02 -16.07
N ASN A 76 -0.77 -12.34 -17.04
CA ASN A 76 -0.40 -11.41 -18.12
C ASN A 76 -1.58 -11.03 -19.03
N ARG A 77 -2.73 -11.72 -18.94
CA ARG A 77 -3.97 -11.27 -19.60
C ARG A 77 -4.58 -10.04 -18.94
N VAL A 78 -4.38 -9.83 -17.64
CA VAL A 78 -4.81 -8.62 -16.93
C VAL A 78 -4.00 -7.41 -17.41
N LEU A 79 -2.70 -7.60 -17.67
CA LEU A 79 -1.80 -6.60 -18.25
C LEU A 79 -2.13 -6.24 -19.72
N LYS A 80 -2.97 -7.01 -20.43
CA LYS A 80 -3.45 -6.64 -21.78
C LYS A 80 -4.67 -5.73 -21.76
N ARG A 81 -5.26 -5.46 -20.60
CA ARG A 81 -6.39 -4.55 -20.41
C ARG A 81 -5.95 -3.15 -19.97
N ASN A 82 -4.67 -2.82 -20.19
CA ASN A 82 -4.04 -1.54 -19.83
C ASN A 82 -4.67 -0.31 -20.52
N GLY A 83 -5.45 -0.51 -21.60
CA GLY A 83 -6.21 0.57 -22.24
C GLY A 83 -7.30 1.17 -21.36
N GLU A 84 -7.81 0.44 -20.36
CA GLU A 84 -8.98 0.88 -19.56
C GLU A 84 -8.61 1.60 -18.25
N PHE A 85 -7.34 1.55 -17.83
CA PHE A 85 -6.92 2.17 -16.58
C PHE A 85 -7.05 3.70 -16.58
N PRO A 86 -6.55 4.43 -17.61
CA PRO A 86 -6.73 5.87 -17.71
C PRO A 86 -8.21 6.24 -17.78
N GLU A 87 -8.98 5.50 -18.57
CA GLU A 87 -10.39 5.73 -18.83
C GLU A 87 -11.24 5.65 -17.54
N ALA A 88 -10.95 4.68 -16.67
CA ALA A 88 -11.66 4.52 -15.41
C ALA A 88 -11.45 5.71 -14.46
N PHE A 89 -10.22 6.22 -14.34
CA PHE A 89 -9.93 7.40 -13.54
C PHE A 89 -10.38 8.70 -14.22
N GLU A 90 -10.39 8.77 -15.55
CA GLU A 90 -10.94 9.90 -16.30
C GLU A 90 -12.44 10.08 -16.05
N GLY A 91 -13.21 8.99 -16.13
CA GLY A 91 -14.64 9.01 -15.82
C GLY A 91 -14.91 9.45 -14.38
N LEU A 92 -14.13 8.96 -13.41
CA LEU A 92 -14.24 9.39 -12.02
C LEU A 92 -13.85 10.86 -11.85
N ALA A 93 -12.75 11.31 -12.45
CA ALA A 93 -12.26 12.68 -12.34
C ALA A 93 -13.28 13.69 -12.90
N ALA A 94 -13.86 13.39 -14.07
CA ALA A 94 -14.86 14.24 -14.71
C ALA A 94 -16.10 14.45 -13.83
N ASN A 95 -16.51 13.42 -13.08
CA ASN A 95 -17.70 13.45 -12.23
C ASN A 95 -17.41 13.90 -10.78
N SER A 96 -16.15 13.83 -10.34
CA SER A 96 -15.73 14.08 -8.95
C SER A 96 -16.08 15.48 -8.40
N GLN A 97 -16.34 16.44 -9.30
CA GLN A 97 -16.70 17.82 -8.95
C GLN A 97 -18.19 18.13 -9.14
N THR A 98 -18.95 17.26 -9.80
CA THR A 98 -20.32 17.55 -10.27
C THR A 98 -21.37 16.58 -9.73
N ALA A 99 -20.96 15.40 -9.26
CA ALA A 99 -21.86 14.39 -8.71
C ALA A 99 -21.21 13.62 -7.55
N PRO A 100 -22.02 13.05 -6.63
CA PRO A 100 -21.53 12.09 -5.65
C PRO A 100 -20.82 10.92 -6.34
N MET A 101 -19.63 10.56 -5.85
CA MET A 101 -18.86 9.47 -6.42
C MET A 101 -19.46 8.11 -6.02
N GLU A 102 -19.80 7.29 -7.02
CA GLU A 102 -20.31 5.93 -6.83
C GLU A 102 -19.22 4.98 -6.32
N VAL A 103 -19.54 4.16 -5.31
CA VAL A 103 -18.61 3.19 -4.71
C VAL A 103 -18.16 2.16 -5.74
N ASP A 104 -19.08 1.73 -6.60
CA ASP A 104 -18.85 0.72 -7.65
C ASP A 104 -17.86 1.20 -8.73
N ALA A 105 -18.03 2.44 -9.21
CA ALA A 105 -17.10 3.03 -10.15
C ALA A 105 -15.72 3.27 -9.50
N PHE A 106 -15.71 3.75 -8.25
CA PHE A 106 -14.50 3.99 -7.50
C PHE A 106 -13.67 2.71 -7.26
N SER A 107 -14.29 1.66 -6.72
CA SER A 107 -13.62 0.40 -6.42
C SER A 107 -13.10 -0.29 -7.69
N ARG A 108 -13.87 -0.26 -8.79
CA ARG A 108 -13.40 -0.75 -10.09
C ARG A 108 -12.14 -0.03 -10.57
N ALA A 109 -12.11 1.31 -10.54
CA ALA A 109 -10.92 2.06 -10.94
C ALA A 109 -9.72 1.73 -10.03
N CYS A 110 -9.95 1.67 -8.71
CA CYS A 110 -8.92 1.35 -7.74
C CYS A 110 -8.34 -0.06 -7.92
N SER A 111 -9.13 -1.03 -8.37
CA SER A 111 -8.65 -2.40 -8.61
C SER A 111 -7.59 -2.46 -9.70
N GLN A 112 -7.61 -1.55 -10.68
CA GLN A 112 -6.62 -1.48 -11.75
C GLN A 112 -5.24 -1.01 -11.25
N VAL A 113 -5.19 -0.27 -10.14
CA VAL A 113 -3.94 0.19 -9.51
C VAL A 113 -3.17 -0.96 -8.84
N SER A 114 -3.85 -2.05 -8.47
CA SER A 114 -3.23 -3.23 -7.83
C SER A 114 -2.08 -3.82 -8.66
N VAL A 115 -2.19 -3.76 -9.99
CA VAL A 115 -1.17 -4.25 -10.93
C VAL A 115 0.17 -3.54 -10.72
N LEU A 116 0.15 -2.24 -10.40
CA LEU A 116 1.38 -1.48 -10.18
C LEU A 116 2.11 -1.93 -8.91
N PHE A 117 1.38 -2.16 -7.81
CA PHE A 117 1.97 -2.68 -6.57
C PHE A 117 2.62 -4.05 -6.79
N ARG A 118 1.99 -4.93 -7.58
CA ARG A 118 2.54 -6.23 -7.97
C ARG A 118 3.87 -6.11 -8.71
N CYS A 119 4.00 -5.11 -9.58
CA CYS A 119 5.20 -4.96 -10.40
C CYS A 119 6.43 -4.49 -9.60
N LEU A 120 6.25 -3.88 -8.42
CA LEU A 120 7.33 -3.39 -7.54
C LEU A 120 8.11 -4.50 -6.82
N GLY A 121 7.68 -5.76 -6.95
CA GLY A 121 8.44 -6.93 -6.48
C GLY A 121 8.08 -7.38 -5.06
N VAL A 122 8.75 -8.45 -4.62
CA VAL A 122 8.35 -9.23 -3.43
C VAL A 122 8.34 -8.43 -2.13
N ALA A 123 9.19 -7.41 -2.01
CA ALA A 123 9.23 -6.54 -0.82
C ALA A 123 7.95 -5.70 -0.66
N PHE A 124 7.20 -5.50 -1.74
CA PHE A 124 5.97 -4.71 -1.77
C PHE A 124 4.70 -5.56 -1.84
N LYS A 125 4.83 -6.91 -1.81
CA LYS A 125 3.68 -7.82 -1.80
C LYS A 125 2.73 -7.53 -0.64
N PHE A 126 3.24 -7.13 0.51
CA PHE A 126 2.40 -6.75 1.66
C PHE A 126 1.56 -5.50 1.39
N ALA A 127 2.15 -4.50 0.72
CA ALA A 127 1.43 -3.30 0.33
C ALA A 127 0.38 -3.61 -0.74
N GLU A 128 0.69 -4.50 -1.69
CA GLU A 128 -0.30 -5.02 -2.65
C GLU A 128 -1.47 -5.70 -1.93
N MET A 129 -1.19 -6.64 -1.02
CA MET A 129 -2.22 -7.40 -0.31
C MET A 129 -3.13 -6.51 0.55
N ASP A 130 -2.55 -5.59 1.32
CA ASP A 130 -3.36 -4.65 2.13
C ASP A 130 -4.24 -3.76 1.25
N TYR A 131 -3.68 -3.20 0.17
CA TYR A 131 -4.43 -2.38 -0.78
C TYR A 131 -5.56 -3.16 -1.46
N VAL A 132 -5.26 -4.34 -2.01
CA VAL A 132 -6.22 -5.20 -2.72
C VAL A 132 -7.37 -5.59 -1.79
N ALA A 133 -7.08 -6.07 -0.58
CA ALA A 133 -8.12 -6.45 0.37
C ALA A 133 -9.06 -5.28 0.71
N LYS A 134 -8.56 -4.04 0.71
CA LYS A 134 -9.39 -2.85 0.98
C LYS A 134 -10.22 -2.45 -0.23
N VAL A 135 -9.68 -2.60 -1.44
CA VAL A 135 -10.45 -2.37 -2.67
C VAL A 135 -11.56 -3.41 -2.83
N GLU A 136 -11.28 -4.68 -2.52
CA GLU A 136 -12.27 -5.76 -2.56
C GLU A 136 -13.40 -5.52 -1.55
N ASP A 137 -13.09 -5.10 -0.32
CA ASP A 137 -14.09 -4.71 0.67
C ASP A 137 -15.02 -3.59 0.16
N LEU A 138 -14.46 -2.56 -0.49
CA LEU A 138 -15.26 -1.48 -1.09
C LEU A 138 -16.07 -1.97 -2.31
N SER A 139 -15.51 -2.90 -3.10
CA SER A 139 -16.22 -3.52 -4.22
C SER A 139 -17.36 -4.42 -3.76
N ASP A 140 -17.25 -5.03 -2.59
CA ASP A 140 -18.34 -5.80 -2.00
C ASP A 140 -19.41 -4.87 -1.40
N ALA A 141 -18.99 -3.79 -0.73
CA ALA A 141 -19.87 -2.75 -0.21
C ALA A 141 -20.69 -2.06 -1.32
N SER A 142 -20.13 -1.93 -2.53
CA SER A 142 -20.82 -1.27 -3.65
C SER A 142 -22.10 -1.99 -4.11
N LYS A 143 -22.28 -3.26 -3.72
CA LYS A 143 -23.50 -4.04 -4.00
C LYS A 143 -24.73 -3.50 -3.26
N SER A 144 -24.53 -2.81 -2.14
CA SER A 144 -25.61 -2.29 -1.28
C SER A 144 -25.48 -0.80 -0.95
N ILE A 145 -24.32 -0.19 -1.18
CA ILE A 145 -24.06 1.23 -0.91
C ILE A 145 -23.72 1.92 -2.24
N SER A 146 -24.55 2.88 -2.65
CA SER A 146 -24.40 3.57 -3.93
C SER A 146 -23.19 4.50 -3.97
N THR A 147 -23.11 5.47 -3.05
CA THR A 147 -22.10 6.53 -3.09
C THR A 147 -21.11 6.47 -1.91
N LEU A 148 -19.91 7.03 -2.11
CA LEU A 148 -18.94 7.24 -1.03
C LEU A 148 -19.49 8.11 0.10
N ASN A 149 -20.43 9.03 -0.19
CA ASN A 149 -21.14 9.78 0.84
C ASN A 149 -21.96 8.84 1.74
N ASN A 150 -22.80 7.99 1.15
CA ASN A 150 -23.61 7.04 1.90
C ASN A 150 -22.75 6.07 2.72
N LEU A 151 -21.62 5.65 2.15
CA LEU A 151 -20.65 4.79 2.83
C LEU A 151 -20.13 5.42 4.13
N LEU A 152 -19.79 6.71 4.12
CA LEU A 152 -19.38 7.43 5.33
C LEU A 152 -20.53 7.67 6.31
N GLU A 153 -21.72 8.05 5.81
CA GLU A 153 -22.88 8.29 6.67
C GLU A 153 -23.28 7.05 7.47
N ILE A 154 -23.22 5.87 6.86
CA ILE A 154 -23.48 4.59 7.54
C ILE A 154 -22.48 4.37 8.68
N ASP A 155 -21.18 4.54 8.43
CA ASP A 155 -20.15 4.34 9.45
C ASP A 155 -20.18 5.40 10.56
N ILE A 156 -20.62 6.63 10.27
CA ILE A 156 -20.85 7.69 11.26
C ILE A 156 -22.02 7.30 12.16
N GLN A 157 -23.15 6.89 11.59
CA GLN A 157 -24.34 6.49 12.35
C GLN A 157 -24.07 5.28 13.25
N GLN A 158 -23.16 4.40 12.85
CA GLN A 158 -22.74 3.22 13.61
C GLN A 158 -21.58 3.47 14.58
N ASP A 159 -21.06 4.70 14.65
CA ASP A 159 -19.88 5.08 15.44
C ASP A 159 -18.67 4.12 15.21
N CYS A 160 -18.40 3.84 13.93
CA CYS A 160 -17.39 2.86 13.53
C CYS A 160 -16.37 3.40 12.52
N VAL A 161 -16.41 4.68 12.14
CA VAL A 161 -15.53 5.32 11.14
C VAL A 161 -14.06 4.90 11.25
N ARG A 162 -13.48 4.91 12.46
CA ARG A 162 -12.05 4.59 12.69
C ARG A 162 -11.78 3.12 13.04
N ARG A 163 -12.83 2.31 13.20
CA ARG A 163 -12.72 0.90 13.60
C ARG A 163 -11.96 0.11 12.55
N GLY A 164 -11.15 -0.86 12.98
CA GLY A 164 -10.49 -1.77 12.05
C GLY A 164 -11.51 -2.50 11.19
N GLY A 165 -11.40 -2.37 9.86
CA GLY A 165 -12.29 -3.03 8.92
C GLY A 165 -13.50 -2.21 8.46
N SER A 166 -13.76 -1.04 9.05
CA SER A 166 -14.83 -0.16 8.55
C SER A 166 -14.55 0.31 7.12
N HIS A 167 -15.62 0.57 6.37
CA HIS A 167 -15.51 0.98 4.97
C HIS A 167 -14.85 2.36 4.86
N SER A 168 -15.12 3.28 5.78
CA SER A 168 -14.48 4.60 5.84
C SER A 168 -12.98 4.50 6.07
N ARG A 169 -12.53 3.61 6.96
CA ARG A 169 -11.10 3.36 7.17
C ARG A 169 -10.45 2.72 5.96
N ASN A 170 -11.13 1.78 5.31
CA ASN A 170 -10.63 1.13 4.11
C ASN A 170 -10.55 2.13 2.94
N LEU A 171 -11.54 3.01 2.79
CA LEU A 171 -11.52 4.12 1.82
C LEU A 171 -10.32 5.05 2.02
N LEU A 172 -10.04 5.45 3.27
CA LEU A 172 -8.88 6.30 3.57
C LEU A 172 -7.54 5.61 3.23
N ARG A 173 -7.44 4.29 3.47
CA ARG A 173 -6.26 3.48 3.07
C ARG A 173 -6.12 3.39 1.56
N VAL A 174 -7.20 3.12 0.83
CA VAL A 174 -7.20 3.08 -0.64
C VAL A 174 -6.79 4.45 -1.19
N LYS A 175 -7.35 5.55 -0.68
CA LYS A 175 -6.98 6.93 -1.05
C LYS A 175 -5.46 7.16 -0.90
N ARG A 176 -4.85 6.74 0.23
CA ARG A 176 -3.39 6.85 0.42
C ARG A 176 -2.62 5.99 -0.59
N GLY A 177 -3.13 4.81 -0.95
CA GLY A 177 -2.58 4.00 -2.03
C GLY A 177 -2.57 4.72 -3.38
N LEU A 178 -3.66 5.41 -3.74
CA LEU A 178 -3.73 6.21 -4.95
C LEU A 178 -2.71 7.37 -4.94
N ASP A 179 -2.64 8.08 -3.82
CA ASP A 179 -1.71 9.20 -3.67
C ASP A 179 -0.24 8.74 -3.72
N MET A 180 0.08 7.57 -3.16
CA MET A 180 1.40 6.96 -3.26
C MET A 180 1.80 6.73 -4.72
N VAL A 181 0.90 6.16 -5.53
CA VAL A 181 1.16 5.90 -6.95
C VAL A 181 1.30 7.21 -7.73
N LYS A 182 0.46 8.21 -7.42
CA LYS A 182 0.53 9.54 -8.04
C LYS A 182 1.88 10.18 -7.80
N VAL A 183 2.33 10.24 -6.54
CA VAL A 183 3.63 10.82 -6.18
C VAL A 183 4.78 9.99 -6.75
N LEU A 184 4.68 8.66 -6.77
CA LEU A 184 5.69 7.80 -7.39
C LEU A 184 5.87 8.13 -8.87
N PHE A 185 4.77 8.29 -9.61
CA PHE A 185 4.80 8.65 -11.02
C PHE A 185 5.36 10.06 -11.25
N GLU A 186 4.97 11.04 -10.42
CA GLU A 186 5.58 12.38 -10.46
C GLU A 186 7.10 12.29 -10.31
N GLN A 187 7.60 11.48 -9.37
CA GLN A 187 9.03 11.32 -9.13
C GLN A 187 9.75 10.55 -10.24
N ILE A 188 9.13 9.52 -10.84
CA ILE A 188 9.69 8.79 -11.98
C ILE A 188 9.82 9.70 -13.21
N LEU A 189 8.84 10.60 -13.44
CA LEU A 189 8.86 11.53 -14.57
C LEU A 189 9.86 12.68 -14.40
N GLN A 190 10.19 13.04 -13.15
CA GLN A 190 11.16 14.09 -12.83
C GLN A 190 12.61 13.62 -12.80
N LYS A 191 12.85 12.33 -12.50
CA LYS A 191 14.19 11.78 -12.34
C LYS A 191 14.63 10.99 -13.56
N ASP A 192 15.78 11.37 -14.11
CA ASP A 192 16.47 10.54 -15.09
C ASP A 192 17.12 9.33 -14.42
N GLY A 193 17.27 8.26 -15.19
CA GLY A 193 17.98 7.06 -14.78
C GLY A 193 17.09 5.82 -14.60
N ASN A 194 17.75 4.72 -14.25
CA ASN A 194 17.12 3.39 -14.25
C ASN A 194 16.75 2.88 -12.85
N SER A 195 17.03 3.64 -11.79
CA SER A 195 16.73 3.25 -10.40
C SER A 195 15.37 3.78 -9.97
N LEU A 196 14.53 2.91 -9.40
CA LEU A 196 13.25 3.31 -8.77
C LEU A 196 13.38 3.60 -7.27
N ARG A 197 14.56 3.38 -6.68
CA ARG A 197 14.78 3.52 -5.25
C ARG A 197 14.45 4.92 -4.75
N ASP A 198 15.02 5.94 -5.38
CA ASP A 198 14.82 7.32 -4.93
C ASP A 198 13.38 7.80 -5.17
N PRO A 199 12.77 7.60 -6.36
CA PRO A 199 11.36 7.90 -6.56
C PRO A 199 10.44 7.24 -5.52
N ALA A 200 10.62 5.95 -5.26
CA ALA A 200 9.81 5.21 -4.29
C ALA A 200 10.06 5.66 -2.86
N SER A 201 11.30 5.99 -2.50
CA SER A 201 11.64 6.48 -1.15
C SER A 201 11.00 7.84 -0.87
N VAL A 202 11.02 8.75 -1.84
CA VAL A 202 10.37 10.07 -1.72
C VAL A 202 8.86 9.93 -1.62
N ALA A 203 8.25 9.13 -2.50
CA ALA A 203 6.81 8.89 -2.48
C ALA A 203 6.35 8.28 -1.15
N TYR A 204 7.07 7.26 -0.65
CA TYR A 204 6.77 6.64 0.64
C TYR A 204 6.90 7.63 1.80
N ALA A 205 7.98 8.41 1.83
CA ALA A 205 8.22 9.40 2.88
C ALA A 205 7.10 10.45 2.95
N LYS A 206 6.56 10.85 1.80
CA LYS A 206 5.48 11.84 1.71
C LYS A 206 4.12 11.27 2.11
N VAL A 207 3.77 10.09 1.60
CA VAL A 207 2.38 9.60 1.67
C VAL A 207 2.14 8.63 2.82
N PHE A 208 3.09 7.72 3.08
CA PHE A 208 2.86 6.60 4.00
C PHE A 208 3.64 6.70 5.29
N ALA A 209 4.85 7.25 5.27
CA ALA A 209 5.68 7.36 6.47
C ALA A 209 5.00 8.08 7.66
N PRO A 210 4.18 9.13 7.46
CA PRO A 210 3.46 9.77 8.57
C PRO A 210 2.48 8.84 9.30
N HIS A 211 1.94 7.83 8.61
CA HIS A 211 0.92 6.92 9.14
C HIS A 211 1.46 5.54 9.53
N HIS A 212 2.76 5.30 9.33
CA HIS A 212 3.41 4.04 9.65
C HIS A 212 4.30 4.18 10.88
N GLY A 213 4.15 3.24 11.82
CA GLY A 213 5.07 3.10 12.94
C GLY A 213 6.51 2.81 12.49
N TRP A 214 7.46 3.05 13.37
CA TRP A 214 8.89 2.94 13.06
C TRP A 214 9.29 1.58 12.44
N ALA A 215 8.72 0.48 12.93
CA ALA A 215 9.00 -0.88 12.43
C ALA A 215 8.72 -1.01 10.94
N ILE A 216 7.55 -0.53 10.51
CA ILE A 216 7.11 -0.58 9.12
C ILE A 216 8.02 0.32 8.28
N ARG A 217 8.38 1.51 8.76
CA ARG A 217 9.31 2.40 8.05
C ARG A 217 10.67 1.76 7.81
N LYS A 218 11.20 1.02 8.78
CA LYS A 218 12.47 0.28 8.63
C LYS A 218 12.35 -0.90 7.67
N ALA A 219 11.27 -1.67 7.77
CA ALA A 219 11.01 -2.78 6.84
C ALA A 219 10.91 -2.27 5.39
N VAL A 220 10.20 -1.16 5.17
CA VAL A 220 10.10 -0.51 3.85
C VAL A 220 11.47 -0.02 3.38
N ALA A 221 12.25 0.67 4.22
CA ALA A 221 13.59 1.14 3.85
C ALA A 221 14.53 0.00 3.42
N ALA A 222 14.44 -1.17 4.08
CA ALA A 222 15.16 -2.38 3.66
C ALA A 222 14.59 -2.95 2.35
N GLY A 223 13.27 -2.98 2.20
CA GLY A 223 12.58 -3.44 1.00
C GLY A 223 12.90 -2.65 -0.27
N MET A 224 13.28 -1.37 -0.14
CA MET A 224 13.68 -0.52 -1.28
C MET A 224 14.88 -1.07 -2.07
N TYR A 225 15.73 -1.91 -1.48
CA TYR A 225 16.83 -2.57 -2.18
C TYR A 225 16.40 -3.72 -3.09
N ALA A 226 15.17 -4.22 -2.93
CA ALA A 226 14.59 -5.27 -3.75
C ALA A 226 13.70 -4.74 -4.89
N LEU A 227 13.62 -3.40 -5.05
CA LEU A 227 12.86 -2.79 -6.14
C LEU A 227 13.47 -3.16 -7.51
N PRO A 228 12.63 -3.37 -8.53
CA PRO A 228 13.11 -3.50 -9.90
C PRO A 228 13.72 -2.17 -10.38
N SER A 229 14.56 -2.25 -11.40
CA SER A 229 14.89 -1.10 -12.23
C SER A 229 13.68 -0.57 -13.00
N LYS A 230 13.74 0.67 -13.46
CA LYS A 230 12.73 1.29 -14.33
C LYS A 230 12.51 0.45 -15.58
N ALA A 231 13.57 0.02 -16.26
CA ALA A 231 13.48 -0.85 -17.43
C ALA A 231 12.84 -2.22 -17.13
N GLN A 232 13.04 -2.79 -15.94
CA GLN A 232 12.35 -4.01 -15.53
C GLN A 232 10.86 -3.76 -15.27
N LEU A 233 10.51 -2.64 -14.64
CA LEU A 233 9.12 -2.24 -14.42
C LEU A 233 8.40 -2.07 -15.76
N LEU A 234 8.96 -1.31 -16.70
CA LEU A 234 8.36 -1.07 -18.02
C LEU A 234 8.14 -2.37 -18.79
N ARG A 235 9.10 -3.30 -18.76
CA ARG A 235 8.94 -4.64 -19.34
C ARG A 235 7.81 -5.44 -18.70
N LYS A 236 7.64 -5.37 -17.37
CA LYS A 236 6.53 -6.05 -16.68
C LYS A 236 5.17 -5.43 -17.04
N LEU A 237 5.14 -4.13 -17.28
CA LEU A 237 3.94 -3.41 -17.71
C LEU A 237 3.65 -3.59 -19.21
N ASN A 238 4.59 -4.15 -19.97
CA ASN A 238 4.56 -4.24 -21.42
C ASN A 238 4.40 -2.85 -22.08
N GLU A 239 5.12 -1.86 -21.55
CA GLU A 239 5.13 -0.48 -22.01
C GLU A 239 6.53 -0.04 -22.43
N ASP A 240 6.61 0.91 -23.35
CA ASP A 240 7.86 1.64 -23.64
C ASP A 240 7.91 2.96 -22.85
N GLU A 241 9.02 3.71 -22.97
CA GLU A 241 9.19 4.97 -22.25
C GLU A 241 8.14 6.04 -22.63
N ALA A 242 7.71 6.09 -23.89
CA ALA A 242 6.77 7.10 -24.36
C ALA A 242 5.33 6.76 -23.93
N SER A 243 4.92 5.50 -24.06
CA SER A 243 3.61 5.03 -23.62
C SER A 243 3.50 5.09 -22.10
N ALA A 244 4.53 4.65 -21.37
CA ALA A 244 4.56 4.75 -19.91
C ALA A 244 4.53 6.20 -19.42
N ARG A 245 5.25 7.12 -20.08
CA ARG A 245 5.19 8.55 -19.74
C ARG A 245 3.77 9.10 -19.89
N THR A 246 3.14 8.81 -21.03
CA THR A 246 1.76 9.24 -21.30
C THR A 246 0.79 8.69 -20.24
N TYR A 247 0.92 7.40 -19.94
CA TYR A 247 0.12 6.73 -18.91
C TYR A 247 0.30 7.37 -17.52
N MET A 248 1.55 7.58 -17.09
CA MET A 248 1.86 8.21 -15.80
C MET A 248 1.27 9.62 -15.70
N GLN A 249 1.41 10.43 -16.75
CA GLN A 249 0.85 11.78 -16.81
C GLN A 249 -0.67 11.78 -16.71
N THR A 250 -1.35 10.88 -17.44
CA THR A 250 -2.81 10.77 -17.35
C THR A 250 -3.25 10.35 -15.96
N TYR A 251 -2.59 9.36 -15.34
CA TYR A 251 -2.92 8.98 -13.97
C TYR A 251 -2.74 10.15 -12.99
N ILE A 252 -1.63 10.88 -13.05
CA ILE A 252 -1.38 12.03 -12.17
C ILE A 252 -2.49 13.07 -12.32
N ARG A 253 -2.88 13.39 -13.56
CA ARG A 253 -3.94 14.35 -13.87
C ARG A 253 -5.31 13.91 -13.32
N CYS A 254 -5.66 12.63 -13.48
CA CYS A 254 -7.00 12.13 -13.17
C CYS A 254 -7.17 11.69 -11.71
N SER A 255 -6.11 11.17 -11.08
CA SER A 255 -6.16 10.76 -9.66
C SER A 255 -6.24 11.95 -8.71
N GLY A 256 -5.66 13.11 -9.06
CA GLY A 256 -5.67 14.31 -8.22
C GLY A 256 -7.08 14.75 -7.77
N PRO A 257 -8.02 15.02 -8.70
CA PRO A 257 -9.39 15.36 -8.34
C PRO A 257 -10.09 14.28 -7.50
N VAL A 258 -9.88 13.00 -7.83
CA VAL A 258 -10.47 11.87 -7.06
C VAL A 258 -9.96 11.84 -5.62
N ILE A 259 -8.64 12.01 -5.42
CA ILE A 259 -8.01 12.05 -4.10
C ILE A 259 -8.55 13.24 -3.30
N ASN A 260 -8.61 14.43 -3.90
CA ASN A 260 -9.10 15.65 -3.26
C ASN A 260 -10.58 15.54 -2.87
N SER A 261 -11.43 15.01 -3.76
CA SER A 261 -12.85 14.80 -3.44
C SER A 261 -13.06 13.87 -2.24
N ILE A 262 -12.19 12.85 -2.07
CA ILE A 262 -12.22 12.00 -0.88
C ILE A 262 -11.73 12.76 0.35
N GLU A 263 -10.64 13.54 0.26
CA GLU A 263 -10.18 14.37 1.39
C GLU A 263 -11.26 15.34 1.87
N ASP A 264 -11.89 16.05 0.93
CA ASP A 264 -12.98 16.98 1.20
C ASP A 264 -14.16 16.28 1.87
N LEU A 265 -14.48 15.05 1.44
CA LEU A 265 -15.55 14.24 2.02
C LEU A 265 -15.35 13.99 3.52
N PHE A 266 -14.11 13.69 3.95
CA PHE A 266 -13.75 13.49 5.36
C PHE A 266 -13.64 14.81 6.12
N ASN A 267 -13.08 15.84 5.50
CA ASN A 267 -12.82 17.14 6.12
C ASN A 267 -14.11 17.92 6.41
N VAL A 268 -15.06 17.95 5.45
CA VAL A 268 -16.38 18.59 5.63
C VAL A 268 -17.15 17.97 6.80
N ARG A 269 -16.92 16.69 7.07
CA ARG A 269 -17.52 15.95 8.19
C ARG A 269 -16.68 15.99 9.48
N GLN A 270 -15.59 16.74 9.49
CA GLN A 270 -14.67 16.89 10.63
C GLN A 270 -14.09 15.55 11.14
N LEU A 271 -13.98 14.54 10.27
CA LEU A 271 -13.46 13.22 10.64
C LEU A 271 -11.92 13.19 10.72
N GLY A 272 -11.27 14.11 10.00
CA GLY A 272 -9.82 14.15 9.81
C GLY A 272 -9.29 13.00 8.96
N ILE A 273 -8.05 13.14 8.48
CA ILE A 273 -7.42 12.19 7.55
C ILE A 273 -6.06 11.66 8.04
N ASP A 274 -5.64 12.00 9.26
CA ASP A 274 -4.29 11.70 9.77
C ASP A 274 -4.18 10.42 10.62
N TRP A 275 -5.25 9.64 10.71
CA TRP A 275 -5.38 8.46 11.58
C TRP A 275 -5.25 7.11 10.87
#